data_AF-A0A497QFF5-F1
#
_entry.id   AF-A0A497QFF5-F1
#
_cell.length_a   1.000
_cell.length_b   1.000
_cell.length_c   1.000
_cell.angle_alpha   90.00
_cell.angle_beta   90.00
_cell.angle_gamma   90.00
#
_symmetry.space_group_name_H-M   'P 1'
#
loop_
_entity.id
_entity.type
_entity.pdbx_description
1 polymer ?
#
loop_
_entity_poly.entity_id
_entity_poly.type
_entity_poly.pdbx_seq_one_letter_code
_entity_poly.pdbx_strand_id
1 'polypeptide(L)'
;MARKKKSGSMDLGSRLKNIQLLVGTKRIREAIAYQYMIFVIICTAKYRVQKHPSQSIRDYAMIIVKEHGLDPGVVYPFVQEVESVIYGNKPITEEIYKRSLTQFGKVFEELVGKPLPPL
;
A
#
# COMPACT_ATOMS: atom_id res chain seq x y z
N MET A 1 -26.11 8.87 25.62
CA MET A 1 -25.98 7.73 24.70
C MET A 1 -24.95 8.06 23.63
N ALA A 2 -23.73 7.52 23.75
CA ALA A 2 -22.66 7.80 22.80
C ALA A 2 -22.94 7.09 21.47
N ARG A 3 -23.05 7.87 20.38
CA ARG A 3 -23.12 7.33 19.02
C ARG A 3 -21.85 6.52 18.75
N LYS A 4 -21.96 5.18 18.72
CA LYS A 4 -20.97 4.31 18.09
C LYS A 4 -20.73 4.84 16.68
N LYS A 5 -19.58 5.48 16.44
CA LYS A 5 -19.12 5.79 15.08
C LYS A 5 -19.07 4.45 14.34
N LYS A 6 -20.00 4.25 13.40
CA LYS A 6 -19.90 3.20 12.39
C LYS A 6 -18.47 3.28 11.84
N SER A 7 -17.71 2.20 12.01
CA SER A 7 -16.45 1.95 11.32
C SER A 7 -16.56 2.47 9.90
N GLY A 8 -15.89 3.59 9.60
CA GLY A 8 -16.01 4.27 8.32
C GLY A 8 -15.77 3.27 7.21
N SER A 9 -16.72 3.16 6.27
CA SER A 9 -16.48 2.46 5.03
C SER A 9 -15.18 3.01 4.45
N MET A 10 -14.18 2.14 4.29
CA MET A 10 -12.92 2.54 3.68
C MET A 10 -13.22 3.02 2.26
N ASP A 11 -13.19 4.33 2.04
CA ASP A 11 -13.33 4.90 0.69
C ASP A 11 -12.02 4.69 -0.06
N LEU A 12 -11.87 3.47 -0.56
CA LEU A 12 -10.72 3.03 -1.34
C LEU A 12 -10.66 3.79 -2.68
N GLY A 13 -11.82 4.14 -3.25
CA GLY A 13 -11.92 4.87 -4.51
C GLY A 13 -11.25 6.25 -4.44
N SER A 14 -11.56 7.06 -3.42
CA SER A 14 -10.91 8.37 -3.26
C SER A 14 -9.42 8.25 -2.97
N ARG A 15 -8.98 7.20 -2.26
CA ARG A 15 -7.55 6.96 -2.03
C ARG A 15 -6.81 6.60 -3.31
N LEU A 16 -7.41 5.78 -4.18
CA LEU A 16 -6.83 5.45 -5.47
C LEU A 16 -6.74 6.69 -6.38
N LYS A 17 -7.75 7.57 -6.38
CA LYS A 17 -7.68 8.87 -7.09
C LYS A 17 -6.54 9.76 -6.60
N ASN A 18 -6.22 9.72 -5.30
CA ASN A 18 -5.08 10.47 -4.77
C ASN A 18 -3.74 10.00 -5.35
N ILE A 19 -3.58 8.72 -5.68
CA ILE A 19 -2.38 8.23 -6.39
C ILE A 19 -2.27 8.94 -7.74
N GLN A 20 -3.35 8.98 -8.52
CA GLN A 20 -3.38 9.63 -9.83
C GLN A 20 -3.04 11.13 -9.72
N LEU A 21 -3.59 11.82 -8.71
CA LEU A 21 -3.29 13.22 -8.45
C LEU A 21 -1.81 13.46 -8.13
N LEU A 22 -1.21 12.61 -7.30
CA LEU A 22 0.20 12.70 -6.94
C LEU A 22 1.09 12.49 -8.18
N VAL A 23 0.74 11.54 -9.05
CA VAL A 23 1.47 11.31 -10.31
C VAL A 23 1.32 12.50 -11.24
N GLY A 24 0.09 13.00 -11.45
CA GLY A 24 -0.19 14.14 -12.32
C GLY A 24 0.48 15.45 -11.86
N THR A 25 0.79 15.56 -10.57
CA THR A 25 1.56 16.68 -9.98
C THR A 25 3.06 16.40 -9.84
N LYS A 26 3.58 15.37 -10.52
CA LYS A 26 5.00 14.95 -10.53
C LYS A 26 5.54 14.50 -9.16
N ARG A 27 4.67 14.15 -8.20
CA ARG A 27 5.00 13.67 -6.85
C ARG A 27 5.05 12.15 -6.81
N ILE A 28 5.82 11.54 -7.72
CA ILE A 28 5.85 10.08 -7.91
C ILE A 28 6.31 9.35 -6.63
N ARG A 29 7.32 9.87 -5.93
CA ARG A 29 7.80 9.26 -4.66
C ARG A 29 6.67 9.14 -3.65
N GLU A 30 5.85 10.17 -3.56
CA GLU A 30 4.72 10.22 -2.65
C GLU A 30 3.58 9.32 -3.11
N ALA A 31 3.35 9.20 -4.42
CA ALA A 31 2.40 8.25 -4.97
C ALA A 31 2.75 6.81 -4.56
N ILE A 32 4.03 6.44 -4.61
CA ILE A 32 4.53 5.11 -4.19
C ILE A 32 4.42 4.93 -2.67
N ALA A 33 4.78 5.95 -1.88
CA ALA A 33 4.55 5.92 -0.43
C ALA A 33 3.06 5.76 -0.08
N TYR A 34 2.18 6.39 -0.87
CA TYR A 34 0.74 6.31 -0.70
C TYR A 34 0.18 4.92 -1.03
N GLN A 35 0.75 4.21 -2.01
CA GLN A 35 0.43 2.80 -2.26
C GLN A 35 0.66 1.95 -0.99
N TYR A 36 1.80 2.15 -0.31
CA TYR A 36 2.07 1.46 0.96
C TYR A 36 1.11 1.86 2.08
N MET A 37 0.72 3.14 2.16
CA MET A 37 -0.32 3.56 3.11
C MET A 37 -1.65 2.85 2.85
N ILE A 38 -2.05 2.69 1.59
CA ILE A 38 -3.27 1.93 1.25
C ILE A 38 -3.13 0.47 1.66
N PHE A 39 -1.99 -0.17 1.40
CA PHE A 39 -1.70 -1.53 1.86
C PHE A 39 -1.88 -1.68 3.38
N VAL A 40 -1.28 -0.79 4.18
CA VAL A 40 -1.43 -0.78 5.66
C VAL A 40 -2.90 -0.60 6.06
N ILE A 41 -3.61 0.30 5.38
CA ILE A 41 -5.02 0.58 5.67
C ILE A 41 -5.90 -0.64 5.39
N ILE A 42 -5.69 -1.32 4.26
CA ILE A 42 -6.39 -2.56 3.91
C ILE A 42 -6.10 -3.64 4.94
N CYS A 43 -4.83 -3.86 5.29
CA CYS A 43 -4.43 -4.83 6.31
C CYS A 43 -5.04 -4.51 7.68
N THR A 44 -5.06 -3.24 8.08
CA THR A 44 -5.69 -2.79 9.33
C THR A 44 -7.19 -3.05 9.33
N ALA A 45 -7.88 -2.83 8.22
CA ALA A 45 -9.31 -3.07 8.15
C ALA A 45 -9.66 -4.56 8.09
N LYS A 46 -8.90 -5.36 7.34
CA LYS A 46 -9.14 -6.79 7.12
C LYS A 46 -8.72 -7.63 8.31
N TYR A 47 -7.54 -7.36 8.87
CA TYR A 47 -6.91 -8.19 9.91
C TYR A 47 -6.85 -7.54 11.29
N ARG A 48 -7.27 -6.27 11.42
CA ARG A 48 -7.18 -5.49 12.67
C ARG A 48 -5.75 -5.27 13.18
N VAL A 49 -4.74 -5.47 12.33
CA VAL A 49 -3.33 -5.22 12.65
C VAL A 49 -2.93 -3.80 12.29
N GLN A 50 -2.64 -2.99 13.31
CA GLN A 50 -2.15 -1.62 13.14
C GLN A 50 -0.62 -1.62 13.01
N LYS A 51 -0.11 -0.80 12.08
CA LYS A 51 1.34 -0.57 11.98
C LYS A 51 1.80 0.34 13.13
N HIS A 52 2.79 -0.09 13.89
CA HIS A 52 3.40 0.76 14.92
C HIS A 52 4.29 1.86 14.29
N PRO A 53 4.36 3.07 14.85
CA PRO A 53 5.19 4.15 14.30
C PRO A 53 6.67 3.81 14.17
N SER A 54 7.24 3.09 15.15
CA SER A 54 8.65 2.65 15.12
C SER A 54 8.91 1.44 14.22
N GLN A 55 7.87 0.77 13.74
CA GLN A 55 8.00 -0.41 12.92
C GLN A 55 8.47 -0.03 11.51
N SER A 56 9.43 -0.75 10.94
CA SER A 56 9.81 -0.52 9.55
C SER A 56 8.71 -0.99 8.58
N ILE A 57 8.86 -0.63 7.29
CA ILE A 57 7.95 -1.10 6.23
C ILE A 57 8.06 -2.61 6.10
N ARG A 58 9.29 -3.13 6.09
CA ARG A 58 9.58 -4.57 6.05
C ARG A 58 9.04 -5.32 7.26
N ASP A 59 9.27 -4.82 8.47
CA ASP A 59 8.80 -5.50 9.69
C ASP A 59 7.29 -5.67 9.70
N TYR A 60 6.56 -4.63 9.30
CA TYR A 60 5.11 -4.71 9.19
C TYR A 60 4.69 -5.76 8.16
N ALA A 61 5.31 -5.75 6.97
CA ALA A 61 5.00 -6.73 5.93
C ALA A 61 5.28 -8.18 6.35
N MET A 62 6.39 -8.43 7.04
CA MET A 62 6.73 -9.75 7.57
C MET A 62 5.67 -10.26 8.56
N ILE A 63 5.17 -9.39 9.44
CA ILE A 63 4.08 -9.75 10.37
C ILE A 63 2.83 -10.13 9.58
N ILE A 64 2.39 -9.29 8.64
CA ILE A 64 1.18 -9.56 7.87
C ILE A 64 1.29 -10.88 7.08
N VAL A 65 2.42 -11.12 6.42
CA VAL A 65 2.67 -12.37 5.68
C VAL A 65 2.63 -13.57 6.61
N LYS A 66 3.37 -13.52 7.73
CA LYS A 66 3.48 -14.64 8.67
C LYS A 66 2.17 -14.96 9.38
N GLU A 67 1.43 -13.95 9.83
CA GLU A 67 0.25 -14.14 10.68
C GLU A 67 -1.04 -14.33 9.88
N HIS A 68 -1.08 -13.89 8.62
CA HIS A 68 -2.30 -13.96 7.79
C HIS A 68 -2.14 -14.75 6.49
N GLY A 69 -0.98 -15.41 6.30
CA GLY A 69 -0.77 -16.34 5.20
C GLY A 69 -0.79 -15.70 3.82
N LEU A 70 -0.37 -14.43 3.71
CA LEU A 70 -0.15 -13.81 2.39
C LEU A 70 1.08 -14.44 1.71
N ASP A 71 1.09 -14.45 0.39
CA ASP A 71 2.20 -14.94 -0.41
C ASP A 71 3.41 -13.99 -0.27
N PRO A 72 4.54 -14.45 0.33
CA PRO A 72 5.75 -13.65 0.41
C PRO A 72 6.28 -13.24 -0.98
N GLY A 73 6.06 -14.06 -2.01
CA GLY A 73 6.43 -13.79 -3.40
C GLY A 73 5.65 -12.64 -4.04
N VAL A 74 4.52 -12.25 -3.45
CA VAL A 74 3.70 -11.11 -3.88
C VAL A 74 3.99 -9.88 -3.02
N VAL A 75 4.01 -10.04 -1.68
CA VAL A 75 4.14 -8.91 -0.75
C VAL A 75 5.56 -8.34 -0.69
N TYR A 76 6.59 -9.19 -0.65
CA TYR A 76 7.96 -8.71 -0.43
C TYR A 76 8.53 -7.90 -1.60
N PRO A 77 8.31 -8.27 -2.88
CA PRO A 77 8.76 -7.43 -3.99
C PRO A 77 8.15 -6.02 -3.97
N PHE A 78 6.85 -5.91 -3.62
CA PHE A 78 6.19 -4.60 -3.46
C PHE A 78 6.85 -3.77 -2.36
N VAL A 79 7.04 -4.36 -1.19
CA VAL A 79 7.60 -3.66 -0.01
C VAL A 79 9.06 -3.25 -0.25
N GLN A 80 9.86 -4.11 -0.88
CA GLN A 80 11.23 -3.78 -1.26
C GLN A 80 11.30 -2.61 -2.24
N GLU A 81 10.39 -2.56 -3.23
CA GLU A 81 10.30 -1.43 -4.16
C GLU A 81 10.01 -0.13 -3.41
N VAL A 82 9.00 -0.15 -2.53
CA VAL A 82 8.64 0.99 -1.68
C VAL A 82 9.81 1.45 -0.82
N GLU A 83 10.51 0.53 -0.14
CA GLU A 83 11.68 0.87 0.67
C GLU A 83 12.80 1.51 -0.17
N SER A 84 13.06 0.96 -1.36
CA SER A 84 14.07 1.50 -2.27
C SER A 84 13.74 2.91 -2.77
N VAL A 85 12.45 3.24 -2.83
CA VAL A 85 11.94 4.55 -3.24
C VAL A 85 11.91 5.53 -2.07
N ILE A 86 11.56 5.09 -0.86
CA ILE A 86 11.44 5.99 0.29
C ILE A 86 12.82 6.28 0.89
N TYR A 87 13.63 5.24 1.10
CA TYR A 87 14.93 5.34 1.77
C TYR A 87 16.11 5.39 0.80
N GLY A 88 15.89 5.02 -0.47
CA GLY A 88 16.95 5.03 -1.46
C GLY A 88 17.13 6.38 -2.15
N ASN A 89 18.31 6.51 -2.76
CA ASN A 89 18.71 7.66 -3.57
C ASN A 89 18.46 7.45 -5.08
N LYS A 90 17.62 6.46 -5.44
CA LYS A 90 17.32 6.21 -6.85
C LYS A 90 16.54 7.39 -7.45
N PRO A 91 16.89 7.83 -8.68
CA PRO A 91 16.11 8.81 -9.39
C PRO A 91 14.71 8.25 -9.62
N ILE A 92 13.69 9.05 -9.29
CA ILE A 92 12.31 8.61 -9.37
C ILE A 92 11.83 8.83 -10.81
N THR A 93 11.57 7.72 -11.51
CA THR A 93 11.13 7.72 -12.90
C THR A 93 9.71 7.16 -13.03
N GLU A 94 9.06 7.41 -14.16
CA GLU A 94 7.77 6.79 -14.48
C GLU A 94 7.85 5.25 -14.55
N GLU A 95 9.00 4.70 -14.95
CA GLU A 95 9.19 3.25 -14.99
C GLU A 95 9.16 2.64 -13.59
N ILE A 96 9.79 3.29 -12.61
CA ILE A 96 9.74 2.89 -11.21
C ILE A 96 8.30 2.95 -10.70
N TYR A 97 7.55 4.00 -11.05
CA TYR A 97 6.13 4.09 -10.72
C TYR A 97 5.33 2.93 -11.31
N LYS A 98 5.48 2.65 -12.61
CA LYS A 98 4.77 1.56 -13.29
C LYS A 98 5.11 0.21 -12.66
N ARG A 99 6.39 -0.03 -12.32
CA ARG A 99 6.81 -1.26 -11.63
C ARG A 99 6.17 -1.37 -10.25
N SER A 100 6.21 -0.30 -9.45
CA SER A 100 5.56 -0.24 -8.13
C SER A 100 4.06 -0.48 -8.24
N LEU A 101 3.39 0.15 -9.22
CA LEU A 101 1.95 0.00 -9.45
C LEU A 101 1.58 -1.44 -9.83
N THR A 102 2.38 -2.10 -10.66
CA THR A 102 2.19 -3.52 -10.99
C THR A 102 2.31 -4.41 -9.75
N GLN A 103 3.33 -4.19 -8.91
CA GLN A 103 3.49 -4.96 -7.67
C GLN A 103 2.37 -4.68 -6.66
N PHE A 104 1.99 -3.41 -6.52
CA PHE A 104 0.86 -3.00 -5.69
C PHE A 104 -0.45 -3.63 -6.17
N GLY A 105 -0.66 -3.73 -7.49
CA GLY A 105 -1.84 -4.36 -8.07
C GLY A 105 -1.99 -5.83 -7.67
N LYS A 106 -0.89 -6.59 -7.65
CA LYS A 106 -0.89 -7.99 -7.20
C LYS A 106 -1.22 -8.11 -5.71
N VAL A 107 -0.57 -7.30 -4.87
CA VAL A 107 -0.83 -7.27 -3.42
C VAL A 107 -2.28 -6.84 -3.14
N PHE A 108 -2.78 -5.87 -3.89
CA PHE A 108 -4.15 -5.40 -3.79
C PHE A 108 -5.14 -6.51 -4.13
N GLU A 109 -4.91 -7.22 -5.22
CA GLU A 109 -5.77 -8.33 -5.64
C GLU A 109 -5.79 -9.45 -4.60
N GLU A 110 -4.64 -9.81 -4.05
CA GLU A 110 -4.54 -10.80 -2.98
C GLU A 110 -5.30 -10.36 -1.70
N LEU A 111 -5.20 -9.08 -1.34
CA LEU A 111 -5.86 -8.55 -0.15
C LEU A 111 -7.37 -8.34 -0.33
N VAL A 112 -7.81 -7.89 -1.50
CA VAL A 112 -9.19 -7.44 -1.78
C VAL A 112 -10.00 -8.51 -2.51
N GLY A 113 -9.35 -9.48 -3.15
CA GLY A 113 -9.97 -10.50 -4.00
C GLY A 113 -10.45 -9.99 -5.35
N LYS A 114 -10.03 -8.78 -5.75
CA LYS A 114 -10.40 -8.13 -7.02
C LYS A 114 -9.19 -7.38 -7.59
N PRO A 115 -9.04 -7.34 -8.92
CA PRO A 115 -7.95 -6.61 -9.54
C PRO A 115 -8.01 -5.11 -9.19
N LEU A 116 -6.83 -4.49 -9.14
CA LEU A 116 -6.71 -3.05 -8.95
C LEU A 116 -7.43 -2.32 -10.11
N PRO A 117 -8.33 -1.38 -9.82
CA PRO A 117 -8.92 -0.54 -10.87
C PRO A 117 -7.84 0.23 -11.63
N PRO A 118 -8.05 0.54 -12.92
CA PRO A 118 -7.09 1.30 -13.70
C PRO A 118 -6.83 2.67 -13.07
N LEU A 119 -5.54 2.99 -12.89
CA LEU A 119 -5.04 4.26 -12.36
C LEU A 119 -4.28 5.04 -13.42
#